data_AF-A0A1V5AIK1-F1
#
_entry.id   AF-A0A1V5AIK1-F1
#
_cell.length_a   1.000
_cell.length_b   1.000
_cell.length_c   1.000
_cell.angle_alpha   90.00
_cell.angle_beta   90.00
_cell.angle_gamma   90.00
#
_symmetry.space_group_name_H-M   'P 1'
#
loop_
_entity.id
_entity.type
_entity.pdbx_description
1 polymer ?
#
loop_
_entity_poly.entity_id
_entity_poly.type
_entity_poly.pdbx_seq_one_letter_code
_entity_poly.pdbx_strand_id
1 'polypeptide(L)'
;MTAREIRNREKVTKNRTREELIYAVLSLPVECDSRVKHLVEIINDLPDVYTCSSCGGHPDGENRENPAPEGCFYIQFIAEPTEQGFMSLGIIDLAARNVDPDSIMVRVLNTTDSPRLVMFHVLGRAGADPDAMSEEIRDLCKEWGISMKGIWDSKKKTRRTKAGRKLQRFPS
;
A
#
# COMPACT_ATOMS: atom_id res chain seq x y z
N MET A 1 -1.52 40.42 -27.33
CA MET A 1 -0.58 39.96 -26.29
C MET A 1 -1.33 39.95 -24.95
N THR A 2 -1.91 38.80 -24.56
CA THR A 2 -1.41 37.84 -23.54
C THR A 2 -1.72 38.22 -22.09
N ALA A 3 -2.63 37.45 -21.48
CA ALA A 3 -2.70 37.16 -20.03
C ALA A 3 -3.31 35.76 -19.80
N ARG A 4 -3.16 34.85 -20.78
CA ARG A 4 -3.79 33.53 -20.82
C ARG A 4 -2.94 32.43 -20.15
N GLU A 5 -1.81 32.78 -19.52
CA GLU A 5 -0.80 31.78 -19.07
C GLU A 5 -0.22 32.01 -17.67
N ILE A 6 -0.71 32.97 -16.87
CA ILE A 6 -0.21 33.14 -15.50
C ILE A 6 -1.37 33.30 -14.53
N ARG A 7 -1.76 32.20 -13.89
CA ARG A 7 -2.26 32.24 -12.51
C ARG A 7 -2.04 30.88 -11.84
N ASN A 8 -0.81 30.71 -11.37
CA ASN A 8 -0.48 29.91 -10.19
C ASN A 8 -1.56 30.07 -9.12
N ARG A 9 -2.40 29.06 -8.95
CA ARG A 9 -3.15 28.83 -7.72
C ARG A 9 -2.93 27.41 -7.24
N GLU A 10 -1.65 27.04 -7.09
CA GLU A 10 -1.27 26.27 -5.91
C GLU A 10 -1.65 27.11 -4.68
N LYS A 11 -2.79 26.79 -4.08
CA LYS A 11 -3.08 27.10 -2.68
C LYS A 11 -3.53 25.82 -1.99
N VAL A 12 -2.60 24.87 -1.86
CA VAL A 12 -2.73 23.72 -0.97
C VAL A 12 -2.17 24.14 0.39
N THR A 13 -3.06 24.55 1.29
CA THR A 13 -2.72 25.17 2.57
C THR A 13 -2.29 24.17 3.65
N LYS A 14 -1.21 24.52 4.37
CA LYS A 14 -0.70 24.15 5.72
C LYS A 14 -0.67 22.70 6.25
N ASN A 15 -1.44 21.72 5.74
CA ASN A 15 -1.52 20.35 6.32
C ASN A 15 -0.80 19.23 5.53
N ARG A 16 -0.16 19.54 4.40
CA ARG A 16 0.62 18.57 3.60
C ARG A 16 1.73 17.88 4.40
N THR A 17 2.31 18.54 5.40
CA THR A 17 3.41 18.01 6.22
C THR A 17 3.00 16.80 7.07
N ARG A 18 1.76 16.75 7.60
CA ARG A 18 1.26 15.62 8.40
C ARG A 18 0.91 14.41 7.52
N GLU A 19 0.32 14.65 6.36
CA GLU A 19 0.04 13.62 5.36
C GLU A 19 1.35 13.04 4.82
N GLU A 20 2.30 13.88 4.43
CA GLU A 20 3.65 13.46 4.03
C GLU A 20 4.42 12.77 5.17
N LEU A 21 4.09 13.03 6.44
CA LEU A 21 4.61 12.31 7.62
C LEU A 21 3.95 10.94 7.76
N ILE A 22 2.63 10.84 7.61
CA ILE A 22 1.91 9.57 7.64
C ILE A 22 2.36 8.70 6.46
N TYR A 23 2.41 9.24 5.23
CA TYR A 23 3.02 8.56 4.09
C TYR A 23 4.47 8.17 4.36
N ALA A 24 5.30 9.03 4.97
CA ALA A 24 6.71 8.69 5.26
C ALA A 24 6.88 7.64 6.38
N VAL A 25 5.96 7.55 7.34
CA VAL A 25 6.00 6.60 8.46
C VAL A 25 5.38 5.27 8.06
N LEU A 26 4.22 5.28 7.41
CA LEU A 26 3.53 4.09 6.89
C LEU A 26 4.26 3.46 5.69
N SER A 27 5.21 4.18 5.11
CA SER A 27 6.10 3.64 4.10
C SER A 27 7.45 3.17 4.67
N LEU A 28 7.62 3.03 5.99
CA LEU A 28 8.79 2.34 6.51
C LEU A 28 8.70 0.82 6.22
N PRO A 29 9.83 0.10 6.10
CA PRO A 29 9.81 -1.35 6.04
C PRO A 29 9.10 -1.88 7.30
N VAL A 30 8.01 -2.61 7.10
CA VAL A 30 7.24 -3.22 8.17
C VAL A 30 7.70 -4.67 8.29
N GLU A 31 7.80 -5.17 9.52
CA GLU A 31 7.97 -6.60 9.73
C GLU A 31 6.80 -7.32 9.05
N CYS A 32 7.14 -8.33 8.24
CA CYS A 32 6.18 -8.99 7.39
C CYS A 32 6.12 -10.47 7.77
N ASP A 33 4.91 -10.94 8.00
CA ASP A 33 4.69 -12.35 8.28
C ASP A 33 5.06 -13.20 7.07
N SER A 34 5.73 -14.34 7.32
CA SER A 34 6.29 -15.18 6.27
C SER A 34 5.24 -15.69 5.29
N ARG A 35 4.01 -15.96 5.75
CA ARG A 35 2.93 -16.50 4.90
C ARG A 35 2.43 -15.49 3.87
N VAL A 36 2.49 -14.19 4.16
CA VAL A 36 2.03 -13.13 3.23
C VAL A 36 3.18 -12.36 2.59
N LYS A 37 4.43 -12.78 2.84
CA LYS A 37 5.62 -12.05 2.42
C LYS A 37 5.67 -11.82 0.91
N HIS A 38 5.37 -12.85 0.11
CA HIS A 38 5.42 -12.73 -1.34
C HIS A 38 4.37 -11.74 -1.86
N LEU A 39 3.15 -11.80 -1.33
CA LEU A 39 2.08 -10.87 -1.67
C LEU A 39 2.40 -9.43 -1.26
N VAL A 40 2.99 -9.25 -0.08
CA VAL A 40 3.46 -7.93 0.37
C VAL A 40 4.55 -7.40 -0.55
N GLU A 41 5.51 -8.22 -0.97
CA GLU A 41 6.56 -7.81 -1.92
C GLU A 41 5.94 -7.40 -3.27
N ILE A 42 4.99 -8.18 -3.78
CA ILE A 42 4.32 -7.90 -5.05
C ILE A 42 3.47 -6.62 -5.01
N ILE A 43 2.67 -6.44 -3.98
CA ILE A 43 1.88 -5.21 -3.81
C ILE A 43 2.78 -3.97 -3.75
N ASN A 44 3.95 -4.11 -3.15
CA ASN A 44 4.92 -3.03 -3.02
C ASN A 44 5.71 -2.74 -4.31
N ASP A 45 5.78 -3.71 -5.22
CA ASP A 45 6.32 -3.57 -6.58
C ASP A 45 5.31 -2.93 -7.55
N LEU A 46 4.03 -2.80 -7.19
CA LEU A 46 3.05 -2.02 -7.97
C LEU A 46 3.30 -0.52 -7.85
N PRO A 47 3.10 0.31 -8.88
CA PRO A 47 3.23 1.77 -8.78
C PRO A 47 2.40 2.41 -7.65
N ASP A 48 2.95 3.39 -6.95
CA ASP A 48 2.20 4.29 -6.05
C ASP A 48 1.36 3.64 -4.93
N VAL A 49 1.60 2.37 -4.63
CA VAL A 49 1.00 1.63 -3.49
C VAL A 49 2.06 1.31 -2.43
N TYR A 50 1.68 1.35 -1.15
CA TYR A 50 2.61 1.16 -0.04
C TYR A 50 1.95 0.31 1.04
N THR A 51 2.50 -0.87 1.32
CA THR A 51 2.06 -1.69 2.48
C THR A 51 2.43 -1.00 3.79
N CYS A 52 1.48 -0.99 4.72
CA CYS A 52 1.55 -0.37 6.04
C CYS A 52 1.55 -1.40 7.18
N SER A 53 0.93 -2.56 6.99
CA SER A 53 0.88 -3.65 7.96
C SER A 53 0.46 -4.94 7.25
N SER A 54 0.82 -6.10 7.82
CA SER A 54 0.43 -7.40 7.30
C SER A 54 0.43 -8.46 8.40
N CYS A 55 -0.45 -9.45 8.32
CA CYS A 55 -0.44 -10.63 9.19
C CYS A 55 -0.88 -11.86 8.38
N GLY A 56 -0.17 -12.98 8.54
CA GLY A 56 -0.45 -14.24 7.86
C GLY A 56 -1.42 -15.17 8.58
N GLY A 57 -1.93 -14.77 9.75
CA GLY A 57 -2.82 -15.60 10.55
C GLY A 57 -2.06 -16.50 11.51
N HIS A 58 -2.48 -16.52 12.77
CA HIS A 58 -1.80 -17.27 13.84
C HIS A 58 -2.80 -18.05 14.71
N PRO A 59 -2.40 -19.23 15.20
CA PRO A 59 -3.20 -20.02 16.13
C PRO A 59 -3.28 -19.39 17.52
N ASP A 60 -2.27 -18.57 17.88
CA ASP A 60 -2.12 -17.92 19.17
C ASP A 60 -2.31 -16.39 19.07
N GLY A 61 -3.21 -15.85 19.91
CA GLY A 61 -3.45 -14.40 20.00
C GLY A 61 -2.48 -13.65 20.91
N GLU A 62 -1.52 -14.35 21.54
CA GLU A 62 -0.65 -13.77 22.56
C GLU A 62 0.57 -13.07 21.93
N ASN A 63 0.92 -11.89 22.47
CA ASN A 63 2.08 -11.06 22.06
C ASN A 63 2.09 -10.51 20.62
N ARG A 64 0.93 -10.38 19.95
CA ARG A 64 0.85 -9.77 18.61
C ARG A 64 -0.10 -8.58 18.59
N GLU A 65 0.29 -7.51 17.90
CA GLU A 65 -0.58 -6.37 17.64
C GLU A 65 -1.53 -6.71 16.47
N ASN A 66 -2.84 -6.81 16.76
CA ASN A 66 -3.91 -7.15 15.79
C ASN A 66 -3.72 -8.48 15.04
N PRO A 67 -3.63 -9.65 15.71
CA PRO A 67 -3.45 -10.92 15.02
C PRO A 67 -4.67 -11.30 14.18
N ALA A 68 -4.44 -11.69 12.92
CA ALA A 68 -5.44 -12.41 12.16
C ALA A 68 -5.60 -13.84 12.73
N PRO A 69 -6.82 -14.39 12.78
CA PRO A 69 -7.02 -15.79 13.15
C PRO A 69 -6.29 -16.74 12.20
N GLU A 70 -5.98 -17.95 12.67
CA GLU A 70 -5.50 -19.02 11.81
C GLU A 70 -6.42 -19.23 10.59
N GLY A 71 -5.82 -19.49 9.43
CA GLY A 71 -6.54 -19.61 8.17
C GLY A 71 -6.99 -18.27 7.54
N CYS A 72 -6.82 -17.15 8.24
CA CYS A 72 -7.04 -15.81 7.70
C CYS A 72 -5.71 -15.10 7.41
N PHE A 73 -5.75 -14.02 6.64
CA PHE A 73 -4.62 -13.09 6.50
C PHE A 73 -5.14 -11.67 6.25
N TYR A 74 -4.30 -10.68 6.50
CA TYR A 74 -4.54 -9.32 5.99
C TYR A 74 -3.27 -8.65 5.47
N ILE A 75 -3.48 -7.72 4.54
CA ILE A 75 -2.48 -6.73 4.12
C ILE A 75 -3.15 -5.36 4.10
N GLN A 76 -2.62 -4.43 4.89
CA GLN A 76 -3.05 -3.03 4.89
C GLN A 76 -2.10 -2.22 4.01
N PHE A 77 -2.64 -1.36 3.15
CA PHE A 77 -1.85 -0.53 2.26
C PHE A 77 -2.51 0.82 1.99
N ILE A 78 -1.73 1.77 1.48
CA ILE A 78 -2.21 3.06 0.97
C ILE A 78 -1.89 3.15 -0.51
N ALA A 79 -2.77 3.82 -1.26
CA ALA A 79 -2.54 4.20 -2.64
C ALA A 79 -2.41 5.72 -2.73
N GLU A 80 -1.40 6.23 -3.43
CA GLU A 80 -1.37 7.66 -3.75
C GLU A 80 -2.53 7.99 -4.70
N PRO A 81 -3.16 9.18 -4.59
CA PRO A 81 -4.25 9.61 -5.45
C PRO A 81 -3.74 10.04 -6.82
N THR A 82 -3.03 9.14 -7.50
CA THR A 82 -2.47 9.29 -8.84
C THR A 82 -3.14 8.28 -9.77
N GLU A 83 -3.04 8.51 -11.09
CA GLU A 83 -3.52 7.53 -12.09
C GLU A 83 -2.88 6.14 -11.89
N GLN A 84 -1.59 6.11 -11.57
CA GLN A 84 -0.83 4.89 -11.32
C GLN A 84 -1.24 4.20 -10.02
N GLY A 85 -1.56 4.96 -8.98
CA GLY A 85 -2.08 4.43 -7.72
C GLY A 85 -3.48 3.83 -7.88
N PHE A 86 -4.36 4.49 -8.64
CA PHE A 86 -5.68 3.95 -8.97
C PHE A 86 -5.62 2.71 -9.85
N MET A 87 -4.72 2.69 -10.84
CA MET A 87 -4.47 1.49 -11.65
C MET A 87 -4.02 0.32 -10.77
N SER A 88 -3.06 0.55 -9.88
CA SER A 88 -2.56 -0.48 -8.95
C SER A 88 -3.65 -0.98 -8.00
N LEU A 89 -4.50 -0.10 -7.47
CA LEU A 89 -5.67 -0.50 -6.68
C LEU A 89 -6.63 -1.38 -7.51
N GLY A 90 -6.88 -1.03 -8.77
CA GLY A 90 -7.71 -1.81 -9.68
C GLY A 90 -7.15 -3.20 -9.96
N ILE A 91 -5.82 -3.35 -10.10
CA ILE A 91 -5.16 -4.66 -10.24
C ILE A 91 -5.34 -5.50 -8.99
N ILE A 92 -5.12 -4.93 -7.81
CA ILE A 92 -5.28 -5.65 -6.53
C ILE A 92 -6.72 -6.13 -6.35
N ASP A 93 -7.70 -5.25 -6.63
CA ASP A 93 -9.12 -5.59 -6.57
C ASP A 93 -9.53 -6.67 -7.58
N LEU A 94 -9.06 -6.56 -8.84
CA LEU A 94 -9.36 -7.56 -9.86
C LEU A 94 -8.72 -8.91 -9.51
N ALA A 95 -7.48 -8.92 -9.02
CA ALA A 95 -6.81 -10.15 -8.62
C ALA A 95 -7.57 -10.88 -7.50
N ALA A 96 -8.03 -10.15 -6.49
CA ALA A 96 -8.86 -10.71 -5.41
C ALA A 96 -10.14 -11.35 -5.98
N ARG A 97 -10.81 -10.67 -6.91
CA ARG A 97 -12.04 -11.16 -7.55
C ARG A 97 -11.82 -12.37 -8.47
N ASN A 98 -10.65 -12.47 -9.09
CA ASN A 98 -10.31 -13.58 -9.99
C ASN A 98 -9.88 -14.84 -9.23
N VAL A 99 -9.12 -14.68 -8.14
CA VAL A 99 -8.57 -15.80 -7.37
C VAL A 99 -9.63 -16.47 -6.51
N ASP A 100 -10.28 -15.71 -5.63
CA ASP A 100 -11.30 -16.24 -4.72
C ASP A 100 -12.20 -15.10 -4.22
N PRO A 101 -13.28 -14.75 -4.95
CA PRO A 101 -14.16 -13.65 -4.58
C PRO A 101 -14.95 -13.92 -3.29
N ASP A 102 -15.05 -15.18 -2.86
CA ASP A 102 -15.76 -15.56 -1.64
C ASP A 102 -14.85 -15.50 -0.41
N SER A 103 -13.54 -15.69 -0.57
CA SER A 103 -12.58 -15.74 0.54
C SER A 103 -11.57 -14.60 0.55
N ILE A 104 -11.46 -13.81 -0.52
CA ILE A 104 -10.56 -12.66 -0.60
C ILE A 104 -11.36 -11.39 -0.90
N MET A 105 -11.17 -10.36 -0.08
CA MET A 105 -11.85 -9.08 -0.25
C MET A 105 -10.87 -7.91 -0.14
N VAL A 106 -11.04 -6.91 -1.00
CA VAL A 106 -10.41 -5.61 -0.86
C VAL A 106 -11.42 -4.63 -0.29
N ARG A 107 -11.09 -3.99 0.83
CA ARG A 107 -11.96 -3.02 1.50
C ARG A 107 -11.23 -1.70 1.74
N VAL A 108 -12.00 -0.67 2.06
CA VAL A 108 -11.47 0.60 2.58
C VAL A 108 -11.33 0.48 4.10
N LEU A 109 -10.15 0.78 4.63
CA LEU A 109 -9.86 0.88 6.06
C LEU A 109 -9.79 2.36 6.41
N ASN A 110 -10.92 3.00 6.70
CA ASN A 110 -10.89 4.41 7.05
C ASN A 110 -10.56 4.60 8.53
N THR A 111 -9.28 4.58 8.89
CA THR A 111 -8.78 4.85 10.25
C THR A 111 -8.29 6.29 10.43
N THR A 112 -8.56 7.16 9.45
CA THR A 112 -8.12 8.56 9.47
C THR A 112 -9.29 9.51 9.20
N ASP A 113 -9.34 10.61 9.94
CA ASP A 113 -10.29 11.71 9.66
C ASP A 113 -9.86 12.56 8.45
N SER A 114 -8.73 12.23 7.81
CA SER A 114 -8.27 12.94 6.62
C SER A 114 -8.91 12.35 5.36
N PRO A 115 -9.75 13.12 4.62
CA PRO A 115 -10.28 12.67 3.34
C PRO A 115 -9.21 12.57 2.24
N ARG A 116 -7.95 12.89 2.56
CA ARG A 116 -6.81 12.90 1.62
C ARG A 116 -5.92 11.68 1.74
N LEU A 117 -6.21 10.80 2.70
CA LEU A 117 -5.52 9.54 2.89
C LEU A 117 -6.57 8.45 3.04
N VAL A 118 -6.53 7.47 2.13
CA VAL A 118 -7.41 6.31 2.21
C VAL A 118 -6.52 5.09 2.37
N MET A 119 -6.71 4.36 3.46
CA MET A 119 -6.08 3.05 3.62
C MET A 119 -7.02 1.98 3.08
N PHE A 120 -6.44 0.92 2.58
CA PHE A 120 -7.11 -0.25 2.05
C PHE A 120 -6.60 -1.49 2.78
N HIS A 121 -7.40 -2.54 2.73
CA HIS A 121 -7.07 -3.82 3.34
C HIS A 121 -7.51 -4.95 2.42
N VAL A 122 -6.56 -5.80 2.06
CA VAL A 122 -6.83 -7.13 1.53
C VAL A 122 -7.08 -8.05 2.72
N LEU A 123 -8.20 -8.75 2.72
CA LEU A 123 -8.59 -9.71 3.75
C LEU A 123 -8.78 -11.07 3.09
N GLY A 124 -7.96 -12.04 3.48
CA GLY A 124 -8.17 -13.44 3.15
C GLY A 124 -8.77 -14.20 4.33
N ARG A 125 -9.71 -15.11 4.07
CA ARG A 125 -10.35 -15.96 5.09
C ARG A 125 -10.41 -17.41 4.61
N ALA A 126 -10.88 -18.31 5.47
CA ALA A 126 -11.20 -19.69 5.11
C ALA A 126 -10.07 -20.46 4.39
N GLY A 127 -8.81 -20.17 4.72
CA GLY A 127 -7.65 -20.81 4.11
C GLY A 127 -7.23 -20.21 2.76
N ALA A 128 -7.72 -19.02 2.40
CA ALA A 128 -7.33 -18.32 1.18
C ALA A 128 -5.80 -18.26 1.01
N ASP A 129 -5.37 -18.42 -0.24
CA ASP A 129 -3.97 -18.49 -0.61
C ASP A 129 -3.43 -17.11 -1.03
N PRO A 130 -2.54 -16.48 -0.24
CA PRO A 130 -1.92 -15.21 -0.63
C PRO A 130 -0.95 -15.34 -1.81
N ASP A 131 -0.39 -16.52 -2.08
CA ASP A 131 0.54 -16.73 -3.19
C ASP A 131 -0.21 -16.78 -4.51
N ALA A 132 -1.39 -17.42 -4.56
CA ALA A 132 -2.27 -17.37 -5.73
C ALA A 132 -2.65 -15.93 -6.12
N MET A 133 -2.93 -15.07 -5.14
CA MET A 133 -3.15 -13.64 -5.38
C MET A 133 -1.88 -12.93 -5.90
N SER A 134 -0.71 -13.33 -5.43
CA SER A 134 0.57 -12.78 -5.89
C SER A 134 0.83 -13.11 -7.36
N GLU A 135 0.52 -14.34 -7.77
CA GLU A 135 0.63 -14.80 -9.16
C GLU A 135 -0.34 -14.05 -10.06
N GLU A 136 -1.61 -13.92 -9.66
CA GLU A 136 -2.62 -13.21 -10.43
C GLU A 136 -2.27 -11.73 -10.63
N ILE A 137 -1.76 -11.04 -9.60
CA ILE A 137 -1.28 -9.66 -9.76
C ILE A 137 -0.15 -9.57 -10.81
N ARG A 138 0.78 -10.53 -10.80
CA ARG A 138 1.88 -10.56 -11.79
C ARG A 138 1.34 -10.76 -13.20
N ASP A 139 0.37 -11.65 -13.37
CA ASP A 139 -0.22 -11.97 -14.67
C ASP A 139 -1.02 -10.79 -15.22
N LEU A 140 -1.83 -10.12 -14.40
CA LEU A 140 -2.53 -8.89 -14.78
C LEU A 140 -1.56 -7.77 -15.17
N CYS A 141 -0.47 -7.59 -14.42
CA CYS A 141 0.55 -6.61 -14.78
C CYS A 141 1.20 -6.93 -16.13
N LYS A 142 1.48 -8.21 -16.40
CA LYS A 142 2.04 -8.65 -17.67
C LYS A 142 1.07 -8.45 -18.82
N GLU A 143 -0.20 -8.80 -18.63
CA GLU A 143 -1.27 -8.62 -19.60
C GLU A 143 -1.42 -7.14 -20.01
N TRP A 144 -1.37 -6.24 -19.04
CA TRP A 144 -1.57 -4.81 -19.26
C TRP A 144 -0.28 -4.02 -19.53
N GLY A 145 0.86 -4.71 -19.66
CA GLY A 145 2.14 -4.09 -19.98
C GLY A 145 2.70 -3.18 -18.87
N ILE A 146 2.33 -3.45 -17.62
CA ILE A 146 2.74 -2.68 -16.44
C ILE A 146 4.06 -3.21 -15.91
N SER A 147 5.09 -2.35 -15.90
CA SER A 147 6.40 -2.72 -15.38
C SER A 147 6.46 -2.59 -13.86
N MET A 148 6.71 -3.71 -13.18
CA MET A 148 6.99 -3.77 -11.73
C MET A 148 8.48 -3.61 -11.39
N LYS A 149 9.38 -3.69 -12.39
CA LYS A 149 10.81 -3.83 -12.17
C LYS A 149 11.43 -2.60 -11.47
N GLY A 150 12.04 -2.83 -10.30
CA GLY A 150 12.80 -1.81 -9.56
C GLY A 150 11.94 -0.76 -8.86
N ILE A 151 10.62 -0.90 -8.87
CA ILE A 151 9.69 0.01 -8.21
C ILE A 151 9.92 -0.05 -6.70
N TRP A 152 10.03 -1.24 -6.12
CA TRP A 152 10.20 -1.36 -4.67
C TRP A 152 11.53 -0.76 -4.18
N ASP A 153 12.61 -0.97 -4.92
CA ASP A 153 13.91 -0.40 -4.57
C ASP A 153 13.91 1.13 -4.68
N SER A 154 13.25 1.67 -5.71
CA SER A 154 13.04 3.11 -5.87
C SER A 154 12.25 3.70 -4.71
N LYS A 155 11.18 3.02 -4.28
CA LYS A 155 10.38 3.41 -3.12
C LYS A 155 11.21 3.34 -1.84
N LYS A 156 11.94 2.25 -1.57
CA LYS A 156 12.85 2.12 -0.41
C LYS A 156 13.86 3.25 -0.35
N LYS A 157 14.46 3.62 -1.49
CA LYS A 157 15.40 4.75 -1.58
C LYS A 157 14.70 6.08 -1.24
N THR A 158 13.54 6.32 -1.83
CA THR A 158 12.73 7.53 -1.58
C THR A 158 12.30 7.63 -0.11
N ARG A 159 11.85 6.52 0.49
CA ARG A 159 11.49 6.37 1.91
C ARG A 159 12.66 6.75 2.81
N ARG A 160 13.85 6.16 2.58
CA ARG A 160 15.09 6.47 3.33
C ARG A 160 15.50 7.94 3.20
N THR A 161 15.44 8.51 1.99
CA THR A 161 15.78 9.92 1.78
C THR A 161 14.81 10.87 2.49
N LYS A 162 13.49 10.59 2.43
CA LYS A 162 12.47 11.40 3.13
C LYS A 162 12.64 11.31 4.66
N ALA A 163 12.92 10.12 5.20
CA ALA A 163 13.18 9.92 6.63
C ALA A 163 14.44 10.68 7.09
N GLY A 164 15.56 10.55 6.36
CA GLY A 164 16.81 11.25 6.67
C GLY A 164 16.67 12.78 6.67
N ARG A 165 15.97 13.35 5.69
CA ARG A 165 15.69 14.80 5.63
C ARG A 165 14.85 15.31 6.81
N LYS A 166 13.99 14.46 7.39
CA LYS A 166 13.15 14.82 8.55
C LYS A 166 13.93 14.73 9.85
N LEU A 167 14.79 13.73 10.02
CA LEU A 167 15.71 13.63 11.17
C LEU A 167 16.67 14.83 11.25
N GLN A 168 17.12 15.36 10.11
CA GLN A 168 17.95 16.57 10.07
C GLN A 168 17.20 17.88 10.42
N ARG A 169 15.86 17.89 10.41
CA ARG A 169 15.03 19.07 10.72
C ARG A 169 14.61 19.18 12.17
N PHE A 170 14.88 18.15 12.99
CA PHE A 170 14.71 18.18 14.43
C PHE A 170 16.07 17.89 15.06
N PRO A 171 16.94 18.92 15.25
CA PRO A 171 18.06 18.76 16.15
C PRO A 171 17.50 18.55 17.56
N SER A 172 18.10 17.59 18.27
CA SER A 172 17.97 17.37 19.71
C SER A 172 18.15 18.65 20.52
#